data_AF-A0A832JQM6-F1
#
_entry.id   AF-A0A832JQM6-F1
#
_cell.length_a   1.000
_cell.length_b   1.000
_cell.length_c   1.000
_cell.angle_alpha   90.00
_cell.angle_beta   90.00
_cell.angle_gamma   90.00
#
_symmetry.space_group_name_H-M   'P 1'
#
loop_
_entity.id
_entity.type
_entity.pdbx_description
1 polymer ?
#
loop_
_entity_poly.entity_id
_entity_poly.type
_entity_poly.pdbx_seq_one_letter_code
_entity_poly.pdbx_strand_id
1 'polypeptide(L)'
;MISEGDRTRAPPPRPVVRRCVAIPASIFVGEDRKLATLRLGLLARYISIFRVEEVTVFGKDCDFIVDVLRYAETPPYLRRKTIPLRSSLRYAGVVPPLQ
;
A
#
# COMPACT_ATOMS: atom_id res chain seq x y z
N MET A 1 30.79 -30.83 -10.14
CA MET A 1 30.45 -29.78 -11.12
C MET A 1 29.09 -29.22 -10.75
N ILE A 2 29.06 -28.16 -9.94
CA ILE A 2 27.82 -27.47 -9.56
C ILE A 2 27.90 -26.10 -10.24
N SER A 3 27.00 -25.88 -11.18
CA SER A 3 26.93 -24.66 -12.00
C SER A 3 26.76 -23.42 -11.13
N GLU A 4 27.69 -22.50 -11.30
CA GLU A 4 27.87 -21.25 -10.55
C GLU A 4 26.89 -20.13 -10.94
N GLY A 5 25.69 -20.50 -11.42
CA GLY A 5 24.81 -19.63 -12.20
C GLY A 5 23.79 -18.78 -11.43
N ASP A 6 23.77 -18.78 -10.09
CA ASP A 6 22.67 -18.19 -9.31
C ASP A 6 23.11 -17.17 -8.24
N ARG A 7 24.10 -16.31 -8.53
CA ARG A 7 24.70 -15.43 -7.50
C ARG A 7 24.58 -13.92 -7.68
N THR A 8 23.76 -13.38 -8.58
CA THR A 8 23.39 -11.94 -8.54
C THR A 8 22.25 -11.62 -9.50
N ARG A 9 21.00 -11.93 -9.13
CA ARG A 9 19.87 -11.20 -9.74
C ARG A 9 19.84 -9.81 -9.11
N ALA A 10 20.51 -8.85 -9.76
CA ALA A 10 20.34 -7.45 -9.41
C ALA A 10 18.84 -7.09 -9.46
N PRO A 11 18.32 -6.30 -8.50
CA PRO A 11 16.94 -5.87 -8.56
C PRO A 11 16.68 -5.16 -9.90
N PRO A 12 15.48 -5.29 -10.48
CA PRO A 12 15.18 -4.67 -11.76
C PRO A 12 15.44 -3.16 -11.66
N PRO A 13 15.99 -2.53 -12.71
CA PRO A 13 16.28 -1.10 -12.70
C PRO A 13 15.01 -0.29 -12.43
N ARG A 14 15.19 0.89 -11.85
CA ARG A 14 14.08 1.82 -11.58
C ARG A 14 13.38 2.16 -12.91
N PRO A 15 12.03 2.21 -12.96
CA PRO A 15 11.32 2.65 -14.16
C PRO A 15 11.80 4.04 -14.62
N VAL A 16 11.95 4.22 -15.93
CA VAL A 16 12.33 5.52 -16.51
C VAL A 16 11.19 6.54 -16.39
N VAL A 17 9.94 6.05 -16.43
CA VAL A 17 8.73 6.87 -16.32
C VAL A 17 8.17 6.77 -14.92
N ARG A 18 7.99 7.92 -14.29
CA ARG A 18 7.32 8.06 -12.99
C ARG A 18 5.83 7.77 -13.14
N ARG A 19 5.32 6.83 -12.34
CA ARG A 19 3.91 6.43 -12.34
C ARG A 19 3.22 7.05 -11.13
N CYS A 20 2.17 7.81 -11.38
CA CYS A 20 1.36 8.45 -10.34
C CYS A 20 -0.09 7.95 -10.45
N VAL A 21 -0.76 7.77 -9.32
CA VAL A 21 -2.17 7.36 -9.25
C VAL A 21 -2.95 8.37 -8.41
N ALA A 22 -4.06 8.87 -8.96
CA ALA A 22 -5.00 9.72 -8.23
C ALA A 22 -6.26 8.91 -7.87
N ILE A 23 -6.64 8.90 -6.60
CA ILE A 23 -7.76 8.11 -6.08
C ILE A 23 -8.82 9.06 -5.49
N PRO A 24 -10.09 8.97 -5.92
CA PRO A 24 -11.16 9.71 -5.28
C PRO A 24 -11.47 9.08 -3.91
N ALA A 25 -11.61 9.89 -2.87
CA ALA A 25 -12.00 9.40 -1.55
C ALA A 25 -13.42 8.80 -1.51
N SER A 26 -14.24 9.14 -2.50
CA SER A 26 -15.63 8.67 -2.61
C SER A 26 -15.79 7.19 -2.95
N ILE A 27 -14.73 6.49 -3.37
CA ILE A 27 -14.82 5.09 -3.83
C ILE A 27 -15.25 4.10 -2.74
N PHE A 28 -15.11 4.47 -1.46
CA PHE A 28 -15.48 3.62 -0.30
C PHE A 28 -16.65 4.19 0.50
N VAL A 29 -17.39 5.16 -0.05
CA VAL A 29 -18.54 5.75 0.63
C VAL A 29 -19.68 4.73 0.71
N GLY A 30 -20.22 4.51 1.92
CA GLY A 30 -21.31 3.57 2.15
C GLY A 30 -20.88 2.10 2.31
N GLU A 31 -19.59 1.79 2.20
CA GLU A 31 -19.08 0.45 2.47
C GLU A 31 -18.80 0.21 3.96
N ASP A 32 -18.93 -1.06 4.38
CA ASP A 32 -18.46 -1.48 5.69
C ASP A 32 -16.94 -1.26 5.81
N ARG A 33 -16.51 -0.81 7.00
CA ARG A 33 -15.13 -0.39 7.21
C ARG A 33 -14.12 -1.52 7.05
N LYS A 34 -14.50 -2.76 7.38
CA LYS A 34 -13.65 -3.94 7.18
C LYS A 34 -13.49 -4.25 5.70
N LEU A 35 -14.58 -4.22 4.94
CA LEU A 35 -14.57 -4.46 3.49
C LEU A 35 -13.75 -3.39 2.74
N ALA A 36 -13.94 -2.13 3.09
CA ALA A 36 -13.17 -1.02 2.53
C ALA A 36 -11.67 -1.16 2.82
N THR A 37 -11.30 -1.58 4.03
CA THR A 37 -9.89 -1.83 4.40
C THR A 37 -9.27 -2.97 3.59
N LEU A 38 -10.01 -4.06 3.36
CA LEU A 38 -9.57 -5.17 2.52
C LEU A 38 -9.34 -4.72 1.06
N ARG A 39 -10.30 -4.01 0.48
CA ARG A 39 -10.20 -3.48 -0.90
C ARG A 39 -9.04 -2.48 -1.04
N LEU A 40 -8.84 -1.62 -0.05
CA LEU A 40 -7.69 -0.72 0.01
C LEU A 40 -6.36 -1.47 0.04
N GLY A 41 -6.28 -2.55 0.80
CA GLY A 41 -5.07 -3.36 0.84
C GLY A 41 -4.79 -4.10 -0.48
N LEU A 42 -5.83 -4.56 -1.18
CA LEU A 42 -5.69 -5.07 -2.56
C LEU A 42 -5.22 -3.98 -3.52
N LEU A 43 -5.77 -2.77 -3.41
CA LEU A 43 -5.34 -1.62 -4.19
C LEU A 43 -3.86 -1.26 -3.93
N ALA A 44 -3.44 -1.26 -2.66
CA ALA A 44 -2.05 -1.05 -2.26
C ALA A 44 -1.12 -2.10 -2.88
N ARG A 45 -1.55 -3.36 -2.96
CA ARG A 45 -0.81 -4.42 -3.67
C ARG A 45 -0.65 -4.11 -5.16
N TYR A 46 -1.72 -3.72 -5.84
CA TYR A 46 -1.63 -3.35 -7.26
C TYR A 46 -0.69 -2.16 -7.48
N ILE A 47 -0.82 -1.12 -6.66
CA ILE A 47 0.09 0.06 -6.65
C ILE A 47 1.55 -0.39 -6.51
N SER A 48 1.82 -1.34 -5.61
CA SER A 48 3.17 -1.87 -5.37
C SER A 48 3.70 -2.70 -6.55
N ILE A 49 2.87 -3.60 -7.11
CA ILE A 49 3.22 -4.44 -8.27
C ILE A 49 3.61 -3.58 -9.48
N PHE A 50 2.84 -2.53 -9.74
CA PHE A 50 3.10 -1.62 -10.85
C PHE A 50 4.17 -0.57 -10.53
N ARG A 51 4.83 -0.63 -9.36
CA ARG A 51 5.89 0.30 -8.94
C ARG A 51 5.46 1.76 -9.12
N VAL A 52 4.28 2.07 -8.60
CA VAL A 52 3.76 3.44 -8.52
C VAL A 52 4.58 4.21 -7.49
N GLU A 53 5.03 5.40 -7.85
CA GLU A 53 5.90 6.23 -6.99
C GLU A 53 5.11 7.26 -6.18
N GLU A 54 3.91 7.62 -6.63
CA GLU A 54 3.08 8.63 -5.96
C GLU A 54 1.61 8.26 -6.02
N VAL A 55 0.94 8.35 -4.88
CA VAL A 55 -0.49 8.14 -4.75
C VAL A 55 -1.11 9.39 -4.11
N THR A 56 -1.99 10.06 -4.84
CA THR A 56 -2.69 11.26 -4.38
C THR A 56 -4.15 10.93 -4.14
N VAL A 57 -4.67 11.23 -2.95
CA VAL A 57 -6.09 11.04 -2.63
C VAL A 57 -6.78 12.40 -2.64
N PHE A 58 -7.91 12.51 -3.33
CA PHE A 58 -8.67 13.77 -3.42
C PHE A 58 -10.13 13.58 -3.00
N GLY A 59 -10.72 14.63 -2.41
CA GLY A 59 -12.11 14.62 -1.94
C GLY A 59 -12.23 14.90 -0.44
N LYS A 60 -13.39 14.57 0.14
CA LYS A 60 -13.65 14.69 1.58
C LYS A 60 -13.25 13.40 2.30
N ASP A 61 -12.87 13.52 3.57
CA ASP A 61 -12.55 12.39 4.47
C ASP A 61 -11.46 11.44 3.96
N CYS A 62 -10.36 12.01 3.45
CA CYS A 62 -9.23 11.27 2.89
C CYS A 62 -8.39 10.52 3.94
N ASP A 63 -8.50 10.91 5.21
CA ASP A 63 -7.65 10.41 6.30
C ASP A 63 -7.65 8.89 6.43
N PHE A 64 -8.81 8.26 6.21
CA PHE A 64 -8.91 6.81 6.24
C PHE A 64 -8.02 6.12 5.21
N ILE A 65 -8.15 6.54 3.95
CA ILE A 65 -7.46 5.94 2.83
C ILE A 65 -5.96 6.17 3.00
N VAL A 66 -5.59 7.41 3.36
CA VAL A 66 -4.20 7.79 3.62
C VAL A 66 -3.60 6.97 4.76
N ASP A 67 -4.31 6.81 5.88
CA ASP A 67 -3.84 6.03 7.02
C ASP A 67 -3.63 4.55 6.63
N VAL A 68 -4.59 3.94 5.92
CA VAL A 68 -4.49 2.54 5.49
C VAL A 68 -3.37 2.32 4.47
N LEU A 69 -3.23 3.21 3.49
CA LEU A 69 -2.15 3.14 2.50
C LEU A 69 -0.78 3.31 3.16
N ARG A 70 -0.63 4.28 4.07
CA ARG A 70 0.60 4.45 4.87
C ARG A 70 0.89 3.22 5.73
N TYR A 71 -0.14 2.62 6.31
CA TYR A 71 0.01 1.38 7.07
C TYR A 71 0.51 0.23 6.20
N ALA A 72 -0.03 0.09 4.99
CA ALA A 72 0.40 -0.93 4.04
C ALA A 72 1.86 -0.72 3.61
N GLU A 73 2.22 0.52 3.23
CA GLU A 73 3.57 0.93 2.79
C GLU A 73 4.62 0.75 3.89
N THR A 74 4.27 1.02 5.14
CA THR A 74 5.22 0.97 6.25
C THR A 74 5.65 -0.47 6.53
N PRO A 75 6.98 -0.76 6.58
CA PRO A 75 7.49 -2.08 6.90
C PRO A 75 6.96 -2.58 8.26
N PRO A 76 6.65 -3.89 8.39
CA PRO A 76 5.96 -4.43 9.56
C PRO A 76 6.70 -4.17 10.89
N TYR A 77 8.03 -4.18 10.86
CA TYR A 77 8.86 -3.89 12.04
C TYR A 77 8.85 -2.41 12.47
N LEU A 78 8.48 -1.50 11.56
CA LEU A 78 8.48 -0.05 11.80
C LEU A 78 7.08 0.47 12.18
N ARG A 79 6.02 -0.27 11.81
CA ARG A 79 4.61 0.13 12.04
C ARG A 79 4.33 0.59 13.47
N ARG A 80 4.80 -0.18 14.47
CA ARG A 80 4.58 0.14 15.89
C ARG A 80 5.26 1.43 16.37
N LYS A 81 6.30 1.87 15.68
CA LYS A 81 7.08 3.07 16.04
C LYS A 81 6.63 4.32 15.30
N THR A 82 6.17 4.16 14.06
CA THR A 82 5.88 5.29 13.16
C THR A 82 4.38 5.59 13.05
N ILE A 83 3.51 4.60 13.31
CA ILE A 83 2.07 4.76 13.11
C ILE A 83 1.37 4.80 14.48
N PRO A 84 0.70 5.91 14.83
CA PRO A 84 -0.10 5.97 16.05
C PRO A 84 -1.35 5.10 15.94
N LEU A 85 -1.89 4.68 17.08
CA LEU A 85 -3.17 3.99 17.12
C LEU A 85 -4.28 4.96 16.70
N ARG A 86 -4.98 4.64 15.61
CA ARG A 86 -6.09 5.44 15.07
C ARG A 86 -7.33 4.56 14.88
N SER A 87 -8.51 5.14 15.07
CA SER A 87 -9.79 4.46 14.83
C SER A 87 -9.97 4.02 13.36
N SER A 88 -9.35 4.75 12.42
CA SER A 88 -9.25 4.42 11.00
C SER A 88 -8.57 3.07 10.75
N LEU A 89 -7.61 2.69 11.61
CA LEU A 89 -6.79 1.49 11.50
C LEU A 89 -7.31 0.30 12.32
N ARG A 90 -8.54 0.37 12.84
CA ARG A 90 -9.16 -0.72 13.64
C ARG A 90 -9.07 -2.08 12.94
N TYR A 91 -9.22 -2.10 11.61
CA TYR A 91 -9.22 -3.32 10.80
C TYR A 91 -7.91 -3.54 10.05
N ALA A 92 -6.82 -2.84 10.39
CA ALA A 92 -5.56 -2.92 9.66
C ALA A 92 -4.94 -4.33 9.58
N GLY A 93 -5.37 -5.25 10.45
CA GLY A 93 -5.00 -6.67 10.39
C GLY A 93 -5.55 -7.43 9.18
N VAL A 94 -6.59 -6.94 8.49
CA VAL A 94 -7.09 -7.57 7.25
C VAL A 94 -6.33 -7.13 6.00
N VAL A 95 -5.41 -6.17 6.12
CA VAL A 95 -4.63 -5.66 4.99
C VAL A 95 -3.64 -6.74 4.54
N PRO A 96 -3.71 -7.23 3.29
CA PRO A 96 -2.76 -8.20 2.77
C PRO A 96 -1.35 -7.60 2.70
N PRO A 97 -0.30 -8.43 2.80
CA PRO A 97 1.08 -7.95 2.72
C PRO A 97 1.40 -7.39 1.33
N LEU A 98 2.26 -6.38 1.29
CA LEU A 98 2.92 -5.94 0.06
C LEU A 98 4.14 -6.85 -0.14
N GLN A 99 4.23 -7.49 -1.31
CA GLN A 99 5.36 -8.36 -1.68
C GLN A 99 6.29 -7.64 -2.64
#